data_AF-A0A9D2YGQ2-F1
#
_entry.id   AF-A0A9D2YGQ2-F1
#
_cell.length_a   1.000
_cell.length_b   1.000
_cell.length_c   1.000
_cell.angle_alpha   90.00
_cell.angle_beta   90.00
_cell.angle_gamma   90.00
#
_symmetry.space_group_name_H-M   'P 1'
#
loop_
_entity.id
_entity.type
_entity.pdbx_description
1 polymer ?
#
loop_
_entity_poly.entity_id
_entity_poly.type
_entity_poly.pdbx_seq_one_letter_code
_entity_poly.pdbx_strand_id
1 'polypeptide(L)'
;MMFDDPWTHRLMSTLAPLNYVKVSSIRMQGLVLLCFSKLEHVPFIRDIQTTYTRTGIFGYWGNKGGVSIRLSLYGHMVCFLNCHLTAHMNYATERVDEFEYIMDSQTFDCKKASRISDHRLVFWFGDLNFRIQDHGMHFVRSCINKQTYSLLWSNDQLIMLKKKEALLQDFEEGPLDFQPTYKFDLNSDTYDSSLYRTWFDLYGKKRKPAWTDRILWRVQPKAPSPEEQGENCVGISQTKMKQLEEDEEYPLKVRQDFYTSSMEYRISDHKPVIGIFTLELRKMYTSPLVRLQAEGDWSADMDSMVLCCPVQPFPSSTWDWIGLYKVGFSSVSDYITYAWVKDGEVAFNQEVTQVFFSKEEIPVRGAECVLCYYCHSLRCIIGVSEPFKVHESKVALEEGLLLGRMD
;
A
#
# COMPACT_ATOMS: atom_id res chain seq x y z
N MET A 1 17.29 -12.51 -0.85
CA MET A 1 16.12 -11.87 -0.19
C MET A 1 16.42 -11.77 1.29
N MET A 2 16.33 -10.58 1.89
CA MET A 2 16.17 -10.50 3.34
C MET A 2 14.81 -11.09 3.66
N PHE A 3 14.74 -11.99 4.66
CA PHE A 3 13.48 -12.56 5.14
C PHE A 3 12.49 -11.43 5.44
N ASP A 4 11.23 -11.62 5.03
CA ASP A 4 10.15 -10.73 5.43
C ASP A 4 10.09 -10.69 6.96
N ASP A 5 9.73 -9.54 7.53
CA ASP A 5 9.59 -9.45 8.98
C ASP A 5 8.39 -10.30 9.47
N PRO A 6 8.36 -10.68 10.75
CA PRO A 6 7.30 -11.55 11.28
C PRO A 6 5.88 -11.00 11.09
N TRP A 7 5.69 -9.68 11.06
CA TRP A 7 4.36 -9.09 10.81
C TRP A 7 3.93 -9.31 9.38
N THR A 8 4.83 -9.07 8.43
CA THR A 8 4.59 -9.31 7.00
C THR A 8 4.20 -10.76 6.76
N HIS A 9 4.94 -11.72 7.31
CA HIS A 9 4.61 -13.15 7.21
C HIS A 9 3.26 -13.50 7.85
N ARG A 10 2.95 -12.92 9.03
CA ARG A 10 1.67 -13.18 9.70
C ARG A 10 0.48 -12.65 8.88
N LEU A 11 0.61 -11.47 8.29
CA LEU A 11 -0.44 -10.89 7.45
C LEU A 11 -0.60 -11.68 6.15
N MET A 12 0.50 -12.06 5.50
CA MET A 12 0.46 -12.91 4.31
C MET A 12 -0.28 -14.23 4.57
N SER A 13 0.09 -14.96 5.63
CA SER A 13 -0.56 -16.23 5.99
C SER A 13 -2.03 -16.08 6.40
N THR A 14 -2.42 -14.93 6.95
CA THR A 14 -3.81 -14.65 7.34
C THR A 14 -4.68 -14.27 6.14
N LEU A 15 -4.12 -13.52 5.18
CA LEU A 15 -4.85 -12.94 4.05
C LEU A 15 -4.87 -13.83 2.80
N ALA A 16 -3.87 -14.69 2.61
CA ALA A 16 -3.80 -15.57 1.44
C ALA A 16 -5.01 -16.49 1.25
N PRO A 17 -5.60 -17.11 2.31
CA PRO A 17 -6.84 -17.88 2.17
C PRO A 17 -8.05 -17.06 1.70
N LEU A 18 -7.97 -15.72 1.79
CA LEU A 18 -8.98 -14.79 1.31
C LEU A 18 -8.66 -14.24 -0.09
N ASN A 19 -7.74 -14.90 -0.82
CA ASN A 19 -7.26 -14.54 -2.15
C ASN A 19 -6.55 -13.18 -2.24
N TYR A 20 -5.93 -12.73 -1.14
CA TYR A 20 -5.08 -11.55 -1.13
C TYR A 20 -3.62 -11.92 -1.36
N VAL A 21 -2.94 -11.10 -2.16
CA VAL A 21 -1.51 -11.19 -2.46
C VAL A 21 -0.83 -9.90 -2.01
N LYS A 22 0.34 -10.02 -1.39
CA LYS A 22 1.22 -8.89 -1.10
C LYS A 22 1.75 -8.33 -2.42
N VAL A 23 1.32 -7.12 -2.76
CA VAL A 23 1.71 -6.44 -4.00
C VAL A 23 3.01 -5.66 -3.81
N SER A 24 3.17 -5.01 -2.66
CA SER A 24 4.38 -4.25 -2.34
C SER A 24 4.54 -4.05 -0.84
N SER A 25 5.76 -3.75 -0.43
CA SER A 25 6.10 -3.44 0.95
C SER A 25 7.32 -2.54 1.01
N ILE A 26 7.35 -1.66 2.00
CA ILE A 26 8.54 -0.85 2.31
C ILE A 26 8.71 -0.74 3.82
N ARG A 27 9.97 -0.70 4.26
CA ARG A 27 10.33 -0.55 5.65
C ARG A 27 11.43 0.50 5.81
N MET A 28 11.27 1.36 6.81
CA MET A 28 12.28 2.30 7.28
C MET A 28 12.39 2.19 8.80
N GLN A 29 13.39 1.46 9.28
CA GLN A 29 13.57 1.15 10.71
C GLN A 29 12.29 0.54 11.34
N GLY A 30 11.56 1.33 12.13
CA GLY A 30 10.31 0.95 12.79
C GLY A 30 9.03 1.24 11.99
N LEU A 31 9.13 2.00 10.89
CA LEU A 31 8.01 2.22 9.98
C LEU A 31 7.93 1.09 8.96
N VAL A 32 6.77 0.47 8.86
CA VAL A 32 6.46 -0.57 7.87
C VAL A 32 5.16 -0.17 7.16
N LEU A 33 5.15 -0.29 5.83
CA LEU A 33 3.97 -0.11 5.01
C LEU A 33 3.84 -1.32 4.08
N LEU A 34 2.68 -1.98 4.14
CA LEU A 34 2.37 -3.18 3.37
C LEU A 34 1.13 -2.92 2.53
N CYS A 35 1.17 -3.32 1.25
CA CYS A 35 0.05 -3.21 0.33
C CYS A 35 -0.35 -4.61 -0.15
N PHE A 36 -1.60 -4.97 0.11
CA PHE A 36 -2.21 -6.22 -0.33
C PHE A 36 -3.38 -5.93 -1.27
N SER A 37 -3.59 -6.82 -2.23
CA SER A 37 -4.74 -6.76 -3.15
C SER A 37 -5.33 -8.14 -3.32
N LYS A 38 -6.65 -8.21 -3.56
CA LYS A 38 -7.23 -9.41 -4.14
C LYS A 38 -6.57 -9.72 -5.48
N LEU A 39 -6.37 -11.01 -5.75
CA LEU A 39 -5.68 -11.50 -6.95
C LEU A 39 -6.28 -10.95 -8.25
N GLU A 40 -7.61 -10.86 -8.33
CA GLU A 40 -8.35 -10.36 -9.50
C GLU A 40 -8.00 -8.92 -9.91
N HIS A 41 -7.48 -8.10 -8.99
CA HIS A 41 -7.09 -6.72 -9.27
C HIS A 41 -5.60 -6.57 -9.59
N VAL A 42 -4.76 -7.57 -9.26
CA VAL A 42 -3.31 -7.49 -9.38
C VAL A 42 -2.83 -7.08 -10.79
N PRO A 43 -3.36 -7.62 -11.91
CA PRO A 43 -2.96 -7.22 -13.27
C PRO A 43 -3.25 -5.74 -13.63
N PHE A 44 -4.06 -5.07 -12.81
CA PHE A 44 -4.48 -3.68 -12.98
C PHE A 44 -3.80 -2.73 -11.99
N ILE A 45 -2.93 -3.26 -11.13
CA ILE A 45 -2.07 -2.49 -10.23
C ILE A 45 -0.67 -2.47 -10.85
N ARG A 46 -0.29 -1.32 -11.40
CA ARG A 46 0.91 -1.16 -12.26
C ARG A 46 1.82 -0.05 -11.78
N ASP A 47 3.03 0.04 -12.33
CA ASP A 47 3.99 1.13 -12.07
C ASP A 47 4.21 1.37 -10.57
N ILE A 48 4.55 0.28 -9.89
CA ILE A 48 4.68 0.24 -8.43
C ILE A 48 6.07 0.73 -8.06
N GLN A 49 6.11 1.77 -7.23
CA GLN A 49 7.37 2.29 -6.69
C GLN A 49 7.20 2.60 -5.22
N THR A 50 8.31 2.51 -4.49
CA THR A 50 8.35 2.77 -3.06
C THR A 50 9.50 3.68 -2.74
N THR A 51 9.31 4.64 -1.82
CA THR A 51 10.38 5.52 -1.38
C THR A 51 10.20 5.90 0.09
N TYR A 52 11.21 6.54 0.68
CA TYR A 52 11.18 6.95 2.07
C TYR A 52 12.00 8.22 2.30
N THR A 53 11.66 8.95 3.37
CA THR A 53 12.38 10.12 3.85
C THR A 53 12.60 9.96 5.35
N ARG A 54 13.83 10.21 5.83
CA ARG A 54 14.16 10.26 7.26
C ARG A 54 14.10 11.71 7.75
N THR A 55 13.41 11.96 8.86
CA THR A 55 13.31 13.28 9.49
C THR A 55 13.82 13.28 10.95
N GLY A 56 14.46 12.18 11.39
CA GLY A 56 15.05 12.09 12.72
C GLY A 56 16.18 13.10 12.98
N ILE A 57 16.88 12.96 14.11
CA ILE A 57 18.02 13.80 14.51
C ILE A 57 19.00 13.98 13.33
N PHE A 58 19.21 15.25 12.95
CA PHE A 58 20.02 15.70 11.80
C PHE A 58 19.58 15.21 10.41
N GLY A 59 18.36 14.68 10.24
CA GLY A 59 17.87 14.15 8.95
C GLY A 59 18.45 12.79 8.54
N TYR A 60 19.39 12.22 9.31
CA TYR A 60 20.07 10.96 8.99
C TYR A 60 19.87 9.87 10.04
N TRP A 61 19.59 10.23 11.29
CA TRP A 61 19.57 9.29 12.43
C TRP A 61 18.25 9.38 13.19
N GLY A 62 17.54 8.26 13.33
CA GLY A 62 16.28 8.19 14.09
C GLY A 62 15.14 7.52 13.32
N ASN A 63 14.04 7.26 14.05
CA ASN A 63 12.89 6.47 13.61
C ASN A 63 11.71 7.33 13.10
N LYS A 64 11.97 8.57 12.71
CA LYS A 64 10.98 9.55 12.23
C LYS A 64 11.09 9.76 10.74
N GLY A 65 9.97 10.07 10.11
CA GLY A 65 9.88 10.37 8.68
C GLY A 65 8.68 9.70 8.04
N GLY A 66 8.78 9.40 6.75
CA GLY A 66 7.69 8.84 5.96
C GLY A 66 8.16 7.75 5.01
N VAL A 67 7.35 6.71 4.84
CA VAL A 67 7.50 5.70 3.79
C VAL A 67 6.28 5.73 2.88
N SER A 68 6.48 5.55 1.59
CA SER A 68 5.38 5.55 0.63
C SER A 68 5.42 4.38 -0.32
N ILE A 69 4.22 3.94 -0.72
CA ILE A 69 3.99 3.05 -1.85
C ILE A 69 3.09 3.81 -2.80
N ARG A 70 3.54 3.99 -4.04
CA ARG A 70 2.72 4.54 -5.12
C ARG A 70 2.52 3.51 -6.21
N LEU A 71 1.36 3.59 -6.86
CA LEU A 71 0.93 2.65 -7.88
C LEU A 71 -0.10 3.31 -8.81
N SER A 72 -0.26 2.73 -10.00
CA SER A 72 -1.38 2.98 -10.89
C SER A 72 -2.46 1.93 -10.63
N LEU A 73 -3.59 2.34 -10.09
CA LEU A 73 -4.76 1.49 -9.86
C LEU A 73 -5.79 1.72 -10.97
N TYR A 74 -5.97 0.75 -11.87
CA TYR A 74 -6.86 0.89 -13.03
C TYR A 74 -6.57 2.13 -13.90
N GLY A 75 -5.32 2.60 -13.91
CA GLY A 75 -4.86 3.80 -14.60
C GLY A 75 -4.78 5.06 -13.75
N HIS A 76 -5.40 5.08 -12.57
CA HIS A 76 -5.34 6.21 -11.65
C HIS A 76 -4.11 6.15 -10.77
N MET A 77 -3.34 7.24 -10.69
CA MET A 77 -2.14 7.30 -9.83
C MET A 77 -2.54 7.53 -8.37
N VAL A 78 -2.23 6.55 -7.51
CA VAL A 78 -2.53 6.56 -6.08
C VAL A 78 -1.24 6.46 -5.28
N CYS A 79 -1.12 7.22 -4.20
CA CYS A 79 -0.01 7.15 -3.26
C CYS A 79 -0.52 6.89 -1.84
N PHE A 80 0.12 5.94 -1.15
CA PHE A 80 -0.09 5.66 0.27
C PHE A 80 1.15 6.12 1.02
N LEU A 81 1.00 7.08 1.92
CA LEU A 81 2.08 7.68 2.71
C LEU A 81 1.85 7.37 4.19
N ASN A 82 2.73 6.56 4.78
CA ASN A 82 2.77 6.27 6.21
C ASN A 82 3.87 7.10 6.88
N CYS A 83 3.51 7.94 7.85
CA CYS A 83 4.43 8.80 8.57
C CYS A 83 4.50 8.49 10.07
N HIS A 84 5.68 8.73 10.65
CA HIS A 84 5.88 8.83 12.09
C HIS A 84 6.57 10.17 12.34
N LEU A 85 5.79 11.18 12.77
CA LEU A 85 6.26 12.56 12.89
C LEU A 85 6.77 12.88 14.29
N THR A 86 7.44 14.01 14.44
CA THR A 86 8.04 14.44 15.70
C THR A 86 7.04 14.43 16.86
N ALA A 87 7.45 13.78 17.95
CA ALA A 87 6.64 13.57 19.13
C ALA A 87 6.62 14.79 20.06
N HIS A 88 5.80 14.72 21.11
CA HIS A 88 5.62 15.72 22.17
C HIS A 88 4.73 16.93 21.81
N MET A 89 4.19 17.55 22.86
CA MET A 89 3.13 18.56 22.80
C MET A 89 3.53 19.83 22.04
N ASN A 90 4.78 20.28 22.22
CA ASN A 90 5.21 21.60 21.78
C ASN A 90 5.61 21.68 20.31
N TYR A 91 5.67 20.54 19.60
CA TYR A 91 6.24 20.47 18.26
C TYR A 91 5.17 20.41 17.15
N ALA A 92 4.07 21.16 17.32
CA ALA A 92 2.94 21.08 16.41
C ALA A 92 3.26 21.64 15.01
N THR A 93 3.98 22.76 14.96
CA THR A 93 4.41 23.39 13.70
C THR A 93 5.49 22.56 13.02
N GLU A 94 6.44 22.03 13.78
CA GLU A 94 7.53 21.19 13.27
C GLU A 94 7.01 19.91 12.61
N ARG A 95 5.87 19.37 13.06
CA ARG A 95 5.20 18.26 12.37
C ARG A 95 4.66 18.65 10.99
N VAL A 96 4.21 19.90 10.82
CA VAL A 96 3.79 20.43 9.51
C VAL A 96 5.00 20.58 8.61
N ASP A 97 6.09 21.18 9.11
CA ASP A 97 7.34 21.35 8.36
C ASP A 97 7.92 19.98 7.93
N GLU A 98 7.89 18.97 8.81
CA GLU A 98 8.30 17.61 8.48
C GLU A 98 7.42 16.98 7.41
N PHE A 99 6.10 17.18 7.48
CA PHE A 99 5.18 16.66 6.49
C PHE A 99 5.39 17.31 5.12
N GLU A 100 5.55 18.63 5.06
CA GLU A 100 5.86 19.37 3.84
C GLU A 100 7.17 18.89 3.22
N TYR A 101 8.23 18.76 4.04
CA TYR A 101 9.50 18.22 3.58
C TYR A 101 9.39 16.79 3.02
N ILE A 102 8.60 15.91 3.64
CA ILE A 102 8.36 14.55 3.14
C ILE A 102 7.62 14.60 1.79
N MET A 103 6.61 15.46 1.65
CA MET A 103 5.83 15.63 0.41
C MET A 103 6.71 16.09 -0.76
N ASP A 104 7.66 16.98 -0.50
CA ASP A 104 8.53 17.57 -1.52
C ASP A 104 9.77 16.72 -1.85
N SER A 105 10.33 16.02 -0.86
CA SER A 105 11.57 15.26 -1.04
C SER A 105 11.38 13.90 -1.74
N GLN A 106 10.20 13.28 -1.58
CA GLN A 106 9.92 11.98 -2.18
C GLN A 106 9.55 12.10 -3.66
N THR A 107 10.49 11.66 -4.51
CA THR A 107 10.33 11.63 -5.96
C THR A 107 10.28 10.20 -6.50
N PHE A 108 9.62 10.03 -7.65
CA PHE A 108 9.39 8.77 -8.33
C PHE A 108 9.78 8.88 -9.80
N ASP A 109 10.25 7.77 -10.38
CA ASP A 109 10.56 7.69 -11.80
C ASP A 109 9.27 7.47 -12.60
N CYS A 110 8.44 8.50 -12.70
CA CYS A 110 7.19 8.44 -13.45
C CYS A 110 6.81 9.81 -14.01
N LYS A 111 6.64 9.87 -15.33
CA LYS A 111 6.26 11.11 -16.03
C LYS A 111 4.86 11.62 -15.67
N LYS A 112 3.95 10.74 -15.23
CA LYS A 112 2.57 11.11 -14.89
C LYS A 112 2.42 11.70 -13.49
N ALA A 113 3.22 11.22 -12.53
CA ALA A 113 3.18 11.68 -11.15
C ALA A 113 4.56 11.47 -10.51
N SER A 114 5.36 12.52 -10.51
CA SER A 114 6.78 12.49 -10.13
C SER A 114 7.01 12.76 -8.64
N ARG A 115 6.09 13.49 -7.99
CA ARG A 115 6.06 13.78 -6.56
C ARG A 115 4.79 13.22 -5.93
N ILE A 116 4.74 13.14 -4.59
CA ILE A 116 3.52 12.72 -3.88
C ILE A 116 2.35 13.63 -4.25
N SER A 117 2.57 14.94 -4.32
CA SER A 117 1.56 15.94 -4.66
C SER A 117 1.01 15.84 -6.10
N ASP A 118 1.68 15.11 -6.99
CA ASP A 118 1.20 14.88 -8.36
C ASP A 118 0.18 13.72 -8.46
N HIS A 119 0.03 12.91 -7.40
CA HIS A 119 -0.87 11.77 -7.44
C HIS A 119 -2.31 12.22 -7.31
N ARG A 120 -3.18 11.61 -8.12
CA ARG A 120 -4.63 11.88 -8.13
C ARG A 120 -5.26 11.62 -6.78
N LEU A 121 -4.82 10.59 -6.07
CA LEU A 121 -5.27 10.26 -4.72
C LEU A 121 -4.05 10.01 -3.83
N VAL A 122 -3.98 10.71 -2.70
CA VAL A 122 -2.97 10.50 -1.67
C VAL A 122 -3.68 10.11 -0.39
N PHE A 123 -3.37 8.93 0.16
CA PHE A 123 -3.69 8.60 1.54
C PHE A 123 -2.49 8.95 2.41
N TRP A 124 -2.71 9.70 3.49
CA TRP A 124 -1.69 10.09 4.45
C TRP A 124 -2.10 9.63 5.84
N PHE A 125 -1.30 8.77 6.46
CA PHE A 125 -1.66 8.14 7.73
C PHE A 125 -0.43 7.79 8.57
N GLY A 126 -0.67 7.30 9.78
CA GLY A 126 0.37 6.81 10.69
C GLY A 126 0.31 7.50 12.06
N ASP A 127 1.40 7.40 12.83
CA ASP A 127 1.57 8.16 14.08
C ASP A 127 2.01 9.59 13.75
N LEU A 128 1.03 10.43 13.43
CA LEU A 128 1.24 11.83 13.12
C LEU A 128 1.55 12.65 14.37
N ASN A 129 1.42 12.09 15.58
CA ASN A 129 1.86 12.69 16.83
C ASN A 129 1.20 14.04 17.24
N PHE A 130 0.17 14.51 16.56
CA PHE A 130 -0.62 15.68 16.99
C PHE A 130 -1.35 15.42 18.31
N ARG A 131 -1.51 16.47 19.13
CA ARG A 131 -1.98 16.37 20.52
C ARG A 131 -3.21 17.24 20.77
N ILE A 132 -3.85 17.05 21.93
CA ILE A 132 -4.97 17.87 22.42
C ILE A 132 -4.44 18.96 23.37
N GLN A 133 -4.55 20.22 22.96
CA GLN A 133 -4.11 21.40 23.72
C GLN A 133 -5.12 21.81 24.83
N ASP A 134 -4.68 22.66 25.77
CA ASP A 134 -5.47 23.60 26.59
C ASP A 134 -6.67 23.17 27.45
N HIS A 135 -6.96 21.88 27.58
CA HIS A 135 -8.05 21.41 28.46
C HIS A 135 -7.62 20.84 29.84
N GLY A 136 -6.32 20.69 30.09
CA GLY A 136 -5.83 19.94 31.26
C GLY A 136 -6.24 18.45 31.24
N MET A 137 -5.76 17.65 32.19
CA MET A 137 -5.99 16.20 32.21
C MET A 137 -7.44 15.82 32.57
N HIS A 138 -8.03 16.52 33.54
CA HIS A 138 -9.36 16.20 34.08
C HIS A 138 -10.48 16.38 33.06
N PHE A 139 -10.46 17.46 32.30
CA PHE A 139 -11.47 17.71 31.28
C PHE A 139 -11.42 16.66 30.16
N VAL A 140 -10.21 16.33 29.68
CA VAL A 140 -10.04 15.28 28.66
C VAL A 140 -10.58 13.94 29.15
N ARG A 141 -10.24 13.54 30.38
CA ARG A 141 -10.80 12.31 30.98
C ARG A 141 -12.32 12.34 31.12
N SER A 142 -12.89 13.48 31.54
CA SER A 142 -14.34 13.66 31.62
C SER A 142 -15.00 13.48 30.25
N CYS A 143 -14.42 14.07 29.19
CA CYS A 143 -14.93 13.91 27.84
C CYS A 143 -14.82 12.47 27.33
N ILE A 144 -13.72 11.78 27.65
CA ILE A 144 -13.54 10.37 27.30
C ILE A 144 -14.59 9.50 27.98
N ASN A 145 -14.75 9.64 29.30
CA ASN A 145 -15.68 8.84 30.10
C ASN A 145 -17.15 9.06 29.70
N LYS A 146 -17.50 10.28 29.28
CA LYS A 146 -18.84 10.64 28.81
C LYS A 146 -19.03 10.45 27.31
N GLN A 147 -18.00 10.01 26.59
CA GLN A 147 -17.98 9.87 25.13
C GLN A 147 -18.35 11.17 24.39
N THR A 148 -18.04 12.33 24.98
CA THR A 148 -18.28 13.65 24.39
C THR A 148 -17.01 14.15 23.68
N TYR A 149 -16.50 13.37 22.72
CA TYR A 149 -15.22 13.61 22.06
C TYR A 149 -15.19 14.92 21.27
N SER A 150 -16.32 15.32 20.68
CA SER A 150 -16.45 16.54 19.87
C SER A 150 -16.07 17.82 20.62
N LEU A 151 -16.18 17.83 21.96
CA LEU A 151 -15.74 18.95 22.80
C LEU A 151 -14.22 19.13 22.80
N LEU A 152 -13.46 18.13 22.37
CA LEU A 152 -11.99 18.16 22.30
C LEU A 152 -11.48 18.60 20.92
N TRP A 153 -12.30 18.51 19.86
CA TRP A 153 -11.87 18.76 18.47
C TRP A 153 -11.32 20.17 18.24
N SER A 154 -11.89 21.17 18.90
CA SER A 154 -11.44 22.57 18.78
C SER A 154 -10.01 22.79 19.31
N ASN A 155 -9.50 21.85 20.10
CA ASN A 155 -8.17 21.88 20.71
C ASN A 155 -7.26 20.74 20.19
N ASP A 156 -7.72 19.95 19.23
CA ASP A 156 -6.85 19.01 18.51
C ASP A 156 -5.94 19.78 17.56
N GLN A 157 -4.62 19.62 17.72
CA GLN A 157 -3.64 20.40 16.99
C GLN A 157 -3.75 20.23 15.48
N LEU A 158 -4.05 19.02 14.97
CA LEU A 158 -4.21 18.81 13.54
C LEU A 158 -5.45 19.54 13.01
N ILE A 159 -6.60 19.41 13.67
CA ILE A 159 -7.83 20.14 13.31
C ILE A 159 -7.61 21.66 13.36
N MET A 160 -6.86 22.16 14.34
CA MET A 160 -6.52 23.58 14.44
C MET A 160 -5.60 24.04 13.30
N LEU A 161 -4.56 23.28 12.98
CA LEU A 161 -3.59 23.61 11.93
C LEU A 161 -4.21 23.48 10.54
N LYS A 162 -5.12 22.54 10.30
CA LYS A 162 -5.93 22.47 9.06
C LYS A 162 -6.70 23.76 8.78
N LYS A 163 -7.00 24.59 9.78
CA LYS A 163 -7.66 25.89 9.54
C LYS A 163 -6.69 26.99 9.08
N LYS A 164 -5.38 26.78 9.22
CA LYS A 164 -4.34 27.80 9.02
C LYS A 164 -3.37 27.45 7.90
N GLU A 165 -3.02 26.18 7.77
CA GLU A 165 -2.00 25.68 6.84
C GLU A 165 -2.65 25.19 5.55
N ALA A 166 -2.33 25.85 4.42
CA ALA A 166 -2.92 25.55 3.12
C ALA A 166 -2.67 24.09 2.69
N LEU A 167 -1.45 23.56 2.91
CA LEU A 167 -1.12 22.18 2.58
C LEU A 167 -2.04 21.17 3.30
N LEU A 168 -2.44 21.46 4.54
CA LEU A 168 -3.30 20.59 5.33
C LEU A 168 -4.79 20.76 4.98
N GLN A 169 -5.18 21.91 4.43
CA GLN A 169 -6.56 22.17 3.97
C GLN A 169 -6.96 21.28 2.80
N ASP A 170 -6.01 20.86 1.97
CA ASP A 170 -6.25 19.95 0.86
C ASP A 170 -6.62 18.52 1.31
N PHE A 171 -6.29 18.15 2.54
CA PHE A 171 -6.55 16.81 3.05
C PHE A 171 -7.89 16.78 3.79
N GLU A 172 -8.67 15.74 3.52
CA GLU A 172 -9.90 15.40 4.21
C GLU A 172 -9.65 14.36 5.32
N GLU A 173 -10.46 14.40 6.37
CA GLU A 173 -10.43 13.44 7.48
C GLU A 173 -11.85 13.30 8.06
N GLY A 174 -12.27 12.07 8.35
CA GLY A 174 -13.55 11.82 9.01
C GLY A 174 -13.57 12.27 10.47
N PRO A 175 -14.76 12.33 11.09
CA PRO A 175 -14.91 12.75 12.48
C PRO A 175 -14.20 11.77 13.44
N LEU A 176 -13.56 12.32 14.47
CA LEU A 176 -12.90 11.56 15.53
C LEU A 176 -13.92 11.11 16.59
N ASP A 177 -14.83 10.22 16.20
CA ASP A 177 -15.92 9.70 17.04
C ASP A 177 -15.50 8.49 17.91
N PHE A 178 -14.19 8.29 18.09
CA PHE A 178 -13.59 7.23 18.89
C PHE A 178 -12.62 7.81 19.94
N GLN A 179 -12.31 7.04 20.98
CA GLN A 179 -11.42 7.50 22.05
C GLN A 179 -10.01 7.87 21.54
N PRO A 180 -9.32 8.83 22.17
CA PRO A 180 -7.91 9.10 21.88
C PRO A 180 -7.05 7.84 21.96
N THR A 181 -6.20 7.62 20.97
CA THR A 181 -5.49 6.34 20.77
C THR A 181 -4.18 6.23 21.53
N TYR A 182 -3.74 7.31 22.17
CA TYR A 182 -2.50 7.42 22.94
C TYR A 182 -2.76 8.24 24.20
N LYS A 183 -2.07 8.08 25.33
CA LYS A 183 -1.09 7.04 25.69
C LYS A 183 -1.69 6.09 26.73
N PHE A 184 -1.61 4.80 26.48
CA PHE A 184 -2.05 3.76 27.41
C PHE A 184 -0.86 3.18 28.19
N ASP A 185 -1.15 2.60 29.36
CA ASP A 185 -0.21 1.68 30.00
C ASP A 185 -0.17 0.37 29.20
N LEU A 186 1.01 -0.25 29.10
CA LEU A 186 1.16 -1.52 28.39
C LEU A 186 0.28 -2.60 29.03
N ASN A 187 -0.32 -3.44 28.19
CA ASN A 187 -1.24 -4.51 28.57
C ASN A 187 -2.48 -4.03 29.35
N SER A 188 -2.89 -2.78 29.13
CA SER A 188 -3.97 -2.12 29.86
C SER A 188 -4.88 -1.29 28.94
N ASP A 189 -6.08 -0.98 29.44
CA ASP A 189 -6.98 0.04 28.87
C ASP A 189 -6.93 1.35 29.68
N THR A 190 -6.01 1.43 30.65
CA THR A 190 -5.79 2.63 31.44
C THR A 190 -4.87 3.59 30.70
N TYR A 191 -5.30 4.84 30.58
CA TYR A 191 -4.43 5.91 30.10
C TYR A 191 -3.34 6.23 31.12
N ASP A 192 -2.11 6.34 30.62
CA ASP A 192 -0.83 6.60 31.30
C ASP A 192 -0.99 6.89 32.80
N SER A 193 -0.70 5.89 33.64
CA SER A 193 -0.80 6.00 35.09
C SER A 193 0.44 6.63 35.73
N SER A 194 1.45 7.02 34.95
CA SER A 194 2.70 7.57 35.49
C SER A 194 2.48 8.78 36.41
N LEU A 195 3.33 8.87 37.43
CA LEU A 195 3.30 9.94 38.43
C LEU A 195 3.88 11.23 37.85
N TYR A 196 3.34 12.37 38.29
CA TYR A 196 3.97 13.66 38.03
C TYR A 196 5.27 13.75 38.85
N ARG A 197 6.44 13.73 38.18
CA ARG A 197 7.77 14.14 38.69
C ARG A 197 8.07 13.76 40.14
N THR A 198 8.94 12.77 40.37
CA THR A 198 9.68 12.70 41.64
C THR A 198 10.83 13.72 41.63
N TRP A 199 11.28 14.14 42.83
CA TRP A 199 12.28 15.22 43.05
C TRP A 199 13.64 15.00 42.35
N PHE A 200 13.88 13.81 41.77
CA PHE A 200 15.10 13.43 41.06
C PHE A 200 14.96 13.28 39.54
N ASP A 201 13.84 13.66 38.92
CA ASP A 201 13.64 13.67 37.45
C ASP A 201 13.87 12.32 36.72
N LEU A 202 13.84 11.19 37.46
CA LEU A 202 14.07 9.84 36.92
C LEU A 202 12.83 9.20 36.26
N TYR A 203 11.63 9.79 36.40
CA TYR A 203 10.38 9.30 35.79
C TYR A 203 9.75 10.36 34.87
N GLY A 204 9.39 9.95 33.66
CA GLY A 204 8.84 10.83 32.61
C GLY A 204 7.51 11.50 32.96
N LYS A 205 7.23 12.65 32.34
CA LYS A 205 5.97 13.38 32.52
C LYS A 205 4.78 12.57 31.98
N LYS A 206 3.74 12.44 32.81
CA LYS A 206 2.43 11.91 32.46
C LYS A 206 1.88 12.53 31.18
N ARG A 207 1.55 11.69 30.18
CA ARG A 207 1.05 12.13 28.89
C ARG A 207 -0.47 12.24 28.91
N LYS A 208 -0.98 13.36 28.40
CA LYS A 208 -2.41 13.56 28.18
C LYS A 208 -2.88 12.65 27.03
N PRO A 209 -4.10 12.07 27.11
CA PRO A 209 -4.69 11.39 25.97
C PRO A 209 -4.73 12.26 24.70
N ALA A 210 -4.45 11.68 23.54
CA ALA A 210 -4.43 12.34 22.24
C ALA A 210 -4.73 11.37 21.07
N TRP A 211 -5.30 11.90 19.97
CA TRP A 211 -5.39 11.21 18.68
C TRP A 211 -4.10 11.44 17.91
N THR A 212 -3.09 10.62 18.19
CA THR A 212 -1.81 10.65 17.50
C THR A 212 -1.85 9.89 16.18
N ASP A 213 -2.71 8.87 16.10
CA ASP A 213 -2.82 7.93 14.99
C ASP A 213 -3.97 8.35 14.06
N ARG A 214 -3.67 8.75 12.83
CA ARG A 214 -4.62 9.46 11.95
C ARG A 214 -4.64 8.87 10.54
N ILE A 215 -5.75 9.04 9.83
CA ILE A 215 -5.91 8.63 8.42
C ILE A 215 -6.63 9.74 7.66
N LEU A 216 -5.90 10.39 6.76
CA LEU A 216 -6.36 11.48 5.91
C LEU A 216 -6.25 11.07 4.44
N TRP A 217 -6.97 11.77 3.57
CA TRP A 217 -6.83 11.61 2.12
C TRP A 217 -6.96 12.93 1.39
N ARG A 218 -6.31 13.04 0.22
CA ARG A 218 -6.44 14.17 -0.68
C ARG A 218 -6.73 13.65 -2.08
N VAL A 219 -7.78 14.17 -2.69
CA VAL A 219 -8.02 14.03 -4.13
C VAL A 219 -7.44 15.27 -4.79
N GLN A 220 -6.58 15.09 -5.79
CA GLN A 220 -5.98 16.22 -6.51
C GLN A 220 -7.09 17.12 -7.07
N PRO A 221 -7.06 18.44 -6.79
CA PRO A 221 -8.05 19.37 -7.32
C PRO A 221 -8.03 19.34 -8.85
N LYS A 222 -9.19 19.58 -9.47
CA LYS A 222 -9.28 19.84 -10.91
C LYS A 222 -8.27 20.94 -11.26
N ALA A 223 -7.48 20.76 -12.32
CA ALA A 223 -6.75 21.92 -12.84
C ALA A 223 -7.80 22.96 -13.26
N PRO A 224 -7.62 24.25 -12.95
CA PRO A 224 -8.60 25.26 -13.33
C PRO A 224 -8.80 25.23 -14.85
N SER A 225 -10.03 25.45 -15.28
CA SER A 225 -10.35 25.48 -16.71
C SER A 225 -9.57 26.60 -17.40
N PRO A 226 -9.28 26.50 -18.72
CA PRO A 226 -8.64 27.58 -19.47
C PRO A 226 -9.43 28.90 -19.40
N GLU A 227 -10.75 28.84 -19.17
CA GLU A 227 -11.62 30.01 -19.05
C GLU A 227 -11.45 30.75 -17.70
N GLU A 228 -11.06 30.02 -16.65
CA GLU A 228 -10.78 30.58 -15.32
C GLU A 228 -9.33 31.10 -15.18
N GLN A 229 -8.43 30.70 -16.08
CA GLN A 229 -7.04 31.16 -16.15
C GLN A 229 -6.90 32.19 -17.28
N GLY A 230 -7.23 33.45 -17.01
CA GLY A 230 -7.17 34.52 -17.99
C GLY A 230 -5.85 34.56 -18.79
N GLU A 231 -5.97 34.68 -20.12
CA GLU A 231 -5.02 34.95 -21.24
C GLU A 231 -3.51 34.57 -21.17
N ASN A 232 -2.98 33.99 -20.11
CA ASN A 232 -1.53 33.78 -19.92
C ASN A 232 -1.06 32.32 -19.95
N CYS A 233 -1.88 31.36 -20.37
CA CYS A 233 -1.45 29.96 -20.48
C CYS A 233 -1.17 29.54 -21.93
N VAL A 234 0.06 29.81 -22.37
CA VAL A 234 0.65 29.14 -23.53
C VAL A 234 0.98 27.69 -23.12
N GLY A 235 0.27 26.71 -23.69
CA GLY A 235 0.75 25.33 -23.83
C GLY A 235 0.24 24.27 -22.84
N ILE A 236 -1.08 24.12 -22.66
CA ILE A 236 -1.63 22.86 -22.11
C ILE A 236 -1.52 21.79 -23.20
N SER A 237 -0.85 20.66 -22.92
CA SER A 237 -0.73 19.57 -23.91
C SER A 237 -2.10 18.93 -24.18
N GLN A 238 -2.34 18.46 -25.41
CA GLN A 238 -3.58 17.77 -25.79
C GLN A 238 -3.92 16.59 -24.84
N THR A 239 -2.89 15.92 -24.31
CA THR A 239 -3.04 14.84 -23.32
C THR A 239 -3.61 15.34 -21.99
N LYS A 240 -3.19 16.53 -21.55
CA LYS A 240 -3.67 17.14 -20.30
C LYS A 240 -5.10 17.68 -20.45
N MET A 241 -5.48 18.18 -21.64
CA MET A 241 -6.87 18.57 -21.94
C MET A 241 -7.82 17.37 -21.95
N LYS A 242 -7.47 16.25 -22.61
CA LYS A 242 -8.29 15.03 -22.57
C LYS A 242 -8.47 14.47 -21.17
N GLN A 243 -7.42 14.51 -20.34
CA GLN A 243 -7.50 14.06 -18.95
C GLN A 243 -8.45 14.94 -18.12
N LEU A 244 -8.47 16.25 -18.39
CA LEU A 244 -9.40 17.18 -17.73
C LEU A 244 -10.85 16.95 -18.17
N GLU A 245 -11.10 16.74 -19.45
CA GLU A 245 -12.43 16.39 -19.98
C GLU A 245 -12.94 15.05 -19.41
N GLU A 246 -12.07 14.04 -19.32
CA GLU A 246 -12.43 12.74 -18.73
C GLU A 246 -12.71 12.83 -17.22
N ASP A 247 -11.99 13.69 -16.50
CA ASP A 247 -12.17 13.94 -15.07
C ASP A 247 -13.44 14.74 -14.75
N GLU A 248 -13.89 15.57 -15.69
CA GLU A 248 -15.19 16.24 -15.64
C GLU A 248 -16.34 15.24 -15.81
N GLU A 249 -16.23 14.32 -16.77
CA GLU A 249 -17.28 13.35 -17.07
C GLU A 249 -17.36 12.23 -16.01
N TYR A 250 -16.21 11.78 -15.48
CA TYR A 250 -16.14 10.69 -14.49
C TYR A 250 -15.20 11.03 -13.32
N PRO A 251 -15.63 11.89 -12.38
CA PRO A 251 -14.81 12.28 -11.25
C PRO A 251 -14.50 11.07 -10.36
N LEU A 252 -13.26 10.99 -9.87
CA LEU A 252 -12.91 10.07 -8.78
C LEU A 252 -13.60 10.56 -7.50
N LYS A 253 -14.46 9.73 -6.92
CA LYS A 253 -15.09 10.01 -5.63
C LYS A 253 -14.53 9.10 -4.57
N VAL A 254 -14.28 9.69 -3.40
CA VAL A 254 -13.77 8.98 -2.23
C VAL A 254 -14.74 9.21 -1.09
N ARG A 255 -15.22 8.12 -0.49
CA ARG A 255 -16.06 8.16 0.70
C ARG A 255 -15.42 7.32 1.79
N GLN A 256 -15.19 7.91 2.96
CA GLN A 256 -14.78 7.15 4.14
C GLN A 256 -16.03 6.52 4.77
N ASP A 257 -16.14 5.20 4.68
CA ASP A 257 -17.26 4.42 5.22
C ASP A 257 -17.15 4.21 6.72
N PHE A 258 -15.92 4.03 7.19
CA PHE A 258 -15.64 3.66 8.57
C PHE A 258 -14.34 4.31 9.00
N TYR A 259 -14.33 4.88 10.22
CA TYR A 259 -13.13 5.46 10.81
C TYR A 259 -13.19 5.30 12.33
N THR A 260 -12.37 4.41 12.88
CA THR A 260 -12.40 4.09 14.32
C THR A 260 -11.06 3.55 14.82
N SER A 261 -11.02 3.16 16.09
CA SER A 261 -9.91 2.44 16.68
C SER A 261 -10.36 1.15 17.39
N SER A 262 -9.52 0.12 17.32
CA SER A 262 -9.69 -1.16 18.03
C SER A 262 -9.10 -1.08 19.43
N MET A 263 -9.92 -0.63 20.38
CA MET A 263 -9.53 -0.37 21.77
C MET A 263 -9.15 -1.63 22.56
N GLU A 264 -9.62 -2.80 22.11
CA GLU A 264 -9.38 -4.11 22.72
C GLU A 264 -7.92 -4.59 22.64
N TYR A 265 -7.11 -4.01 21.75
CA TYR A 265 -5.68 -4.34 21.65
C TYR A 265 -4.87 -3.61 22.72
N ARG A 266 -4.12 -4.36 23.52
CA ARG A 266 -3.45 -3.84 24.73
C ARG A 266 -1.93 -3.92 24.70
N ILE A 267 -1.34 -4.53 23.68
CA ILE A 267 0.11 -4.82 23.65
C ILE A 267 0.94 -3.53 23.53
N SER A 268 0.42 -2.50 22.88
CA SER A 268 1.07 -1.20 22.71
C SER A 268 0.41 -0.14 23.60
N ASP A 269 1.15 0.94 23.87
CA ASP A 269 0.62 2.18 24.44
C ASP A 269 -0.19 3.02 23.44
N HIS A 270 -0.26 2.58 22.18
CA HIS A 270 -1.17 3.05 21.14
C HIS A 270 -2.25 2.00 20.83
N LYS A 271 -3.39 2.47 20.32
CA LYS A 271 -4.49 1.62 19.85
C LYS A 271 -4.57 1.65 18.31
N PRO A 272 -4.70 0.49 17.62
CA PRO A 272 -4.81 0.46 16.16
C PRO A 272 -5.96 1.32 15.65
N VAL A 273 -5.75 2.05 14.56
CA VAL A 273 -6.78 2.86 13.87
C VAL A 273 -7.10 2.22 12.53
N ILE A 274 -8.39 2.17 12.20
CA ILE A 274 -8.92 1.53 10.99
C ILE A 274 -9.72 2.56 10.20
N GLY A 275 -9.42 2.66 8.90
CA GLY A 275 -10.21 3.40 7.93
C GLY A 275 -10.68 2.48 6.80
N ILE A 276 -11.96 2.51 6.47
CA ILE A 276 -12.53 1.80 5.30
C ILE A 276 -13.04 2.87 4.32
N PHE A 277 -12.69 2.71 3.05
CA PHE A 277 -13.02 3.68 2.02
C PHE A 277 -13.68 3.01 0.82
N THR A 278 -14.71 3.64 0.28
CA THR A 278 -15.27 3.36 -1.04
C THR A 278 -14.66 4.33 -2.04
N LEU A 279 -14.08 3.79 -3.11
CA LEU A 279 -13.56 4.53 -4.25
C LEU A 279 -14.45 4.29 -5.46
N GLU A 280 -15.08 5.34 -5.97
CA GLU A 280 -15.80 5.30 -7.25
C GLU A 280 -14.90 5.90 -8.32
N LEU A 281 -14.47 5.07 -9.28
CA LEU A 281 -13.61 5.49 -10.39
C LEU A 281 -13.99 4.77 -11.68
N ARG A 282 -13.76 5.43 -12.81
CA ARG A 282 -13.80 4.80 -14.13
C ARG A 282 -12.50 4.03 -14.36
N LYS A 283 -12.60 2.74 -14.69
CA LYS A 283 -11.42 1.96 -15.10
C LYS A 283 -10.90 2.50 -16.44
N MET A 284 -9.66 3.01 -16.48
CA MET A 284 -9.00 3.37 -17.75
C MET A 284 -8.59 2.12 -18.53
N TYR A 285 -8.38 1.01 -17.82
CA TYR A 285 -8.04 -0.29 -18.39
C TYR A 285 -8.97 -1.36 -17.84
N THR A 286 -9.61 -2.12 -18.73
CA THR A 286 -10.50 -3.26 -18.40
C THR A 286 -9.88 -4.61 -18.72
N SER A 287 -8.78 -4.63 -19.48
CA SER A 287 -8.02 -5.83 -19.81
C SER A 287 -6.61 -5.80 -19.19
N PRO A 288 -6.06 -6.96 -18.80
CA PRO A 288 -4.64 -7.07 -18.44
C PRO A 288 -3.76 -6.73 -19.66
N LEU A 289 -2.48 -6.45 -19.42
CA LEU A 289 -1.52 -6.18 -20.51
C LEU A 289 -1.12 -7.46 -21.23
N VAL A 290 -1.11 -8.59 -20.52
CA VAL A 290 -0.76 -9.91 -21.05
C VAL A 290 -1.84 -10.90 -20.65
N ARG A 291 -2.26 -11.75 -21.59
CA ARG A 291 -3.03 -12.97 -21.31
C ARG A 291 -2.09 -14.17 -21.36
N LEU A 292 -2.28 -15.08 -20.41
CA LEU A 292 -1.51 -16.29 -20.28
C LEU A 292 -2.44 -17.50 -20.38
N GLN A 293 -2.00 -18.51 -21.10
CA GLN A 293 -2.70 -19.79 -21.22
C GLN A 293 -1.69 -20.93 -21.10
N ALA A 294 -1.92 -21.83 -20.16
CA ALA A 294 -1.19 -23.09 -20.07
C ALA A 294 -1.70 -24.01 -21.19
N GLU A 295 -0.80 -24.50 -22.04
CA GLU A 295 -1.14 -25.41 -23.12
C GLU A 295 -0.90 -26.86 -22.73
N GLY A 296 -1.86 -27.73 -23.08
CA GLY A 296 -1.78 -29.17 -22.84
C GLY A 296 -1.79 -29.55 -21.35
N ASP A 297 -1.47 -30.81 -21.09
CA ASP A 297 -1.41 -31.36 -19.73
C ASP A 297 -0.04 -31.09 -19.11
N TRP A 298 0.01 -30.36 -18.00
CA TRP A 298 1.26 -30.05 -17.31
C TRP A 298 1.62 -31.16 -16.30
N SER A 299 2.87 -31.63 -16.33
CA SER A 299 3.43 -32.55 -15.33
C SER A 299 4.95 -32.50 -15.38
N ALA A 300 5.62 -33.05 -14.36
CA ALA A 300 7.09 -33.18 -14.37
C ALA A 300 7.61 -34.28 -15.31
N ASP A 301 6.75 -34.86 -16.15
CA ASP A 301 7.14 -35.89 -17.12
C ASP A 301 7.61 -35.30 -18.46
N MET A 302 7.17 -34.08 -18.80
CA MET A 302 7.48 -33.43 -20.08
C MET A 302 7.55 -31.91 -19.96
N ASP A 303 8.31 -31.30 -20.88
CA ASP A 303 8.40 -29.85 -20.96
C ASP A 303 7.03 -29.27 -21.26
N SER A 304 6.71 -28.16 -20.60
CA SER A 304 5.38 -27.56 -20.66
C SER A 304 5.43 -26.19 -21.31
N MET A 305 4.34 -25.81 -21.98
CA MET A 305 4.28 -24.61 -22.80
C MET A 305 3.24 -23.63 -22.27
N VAL A 306 3.59 -22.35 -22.31
CA VAL A 306 2.69 -21.22 -22.06
C VAL A 306 2.53 -20.42 -23.35
N LEU A 307 1.28 -20.12 -23.72
CA LEU A 307 0.97 -19.06 -24.67
C LEU A 307 0.88 -17.74 -23.94
N CYS A 308 1.75 -16.81 -24.34
CA CYS A 308 1.79 -15.45 -23.85
C CYS A 308 1.32 -14.50 -24.96
N CYS A 309 0.18 -13.84 -24.72
CA CYS A 309 -0.45 -12.92 -25.68
C CYS A 309 -0.45 -11.49 -25.13
N PRO A 310 0.47 -10.61 -25.56
CA PRO A 310 0.38 -9.18 -25.29
C PRO A 310 -0.92 -8.60 -25.85
N VAL A 311 -1.74 -7.99 -25.00
CA VAL A 311 -3.03 -7.38 -25.38
C VAL A 311 -2.87 -5.88 -25.69
N GLN A 312 -1.90 -5.23 -25.07
CA GLN A 312 -1.59 -3.81 -25.25
C GLN A 312 -0.08 -3.58 -25.16
N PRO A 313 0.47 -2.51 -25.76
CA PRO A 313 1.88 -2.18 -25.60
C PRO A 313 2.25 -1.88 -24.14
N PHE A 314 3.39 -2.39 -23.72
CA PHE A 314 3.98 -2.12 -22.40
C PHE A 314 5.51 -2.11 -22.51
N PRO A 315 6.24 -1.54 -21.53
CA PRO A 315 7.70 -1.49 -21.58
C PRO A 315 8.30 -2.86 -21.24
N SER A 316 8.22 -3.82 -22.18
CA SER A 316 8.78 -5.15 -21.99
C SER A 316 10.31 -5.12 -21.89
N SER A 317 10.89 -6.01 -21.09
CA SER A 317 12.34 -6.11 -20.91
C SER A 317 12.84 -7.55 -21.05
N THR A 318 14.17 -7.75 -21.13
CA THR A 318 14.79 -9.09 -21.05
C THR A 318 14.70 -9.69 -19.66
N TRP A 319 14.31 -8.91 -18.65
CA TRP A 319 14.13 -9.33 -17.27
C TRP A 319 12.67 -9.63 -16.94
N ASP A 320 11.81 -9.73 -17.95
CA ASP A 320 10.42 -10.14 -17.78
C ASP A 320 10.36 -11.68 -17.72
N TRP A 321 9.52 -12.19 -16.83
CA TRP A 321 9.42 -13.62 -16.57
C TRP A 321 7.98 -14.04 -16.28
N ILE A 322 7.67 -15.30 -16.54
CA ILE A 322 6.41 -15.94 -16.17
C ILE A 322 6.69 -16.87 -15.00
N GLY A 323 5.99 -16.71 -13.89
CA GLY A 323 6.08 -17.61 -12.75
C GLY A 323 4.92 -18.59 -12.71
N LEU A 324 5.20 -19.82 -12.31
CA LEU A 324 4.21 -20.82 -11.93
C LEU A 324 3.99 -20.71 -10.41
N TYR A 325 2.75 -20.50 -9.99
CA TYR A 325 2.38 -20.34 -8.59
C TYR A 325 1.33 -21.38 -8.21
N LYS A 326 1.36 -21.83 -6.95
CA LYS A 326 0.23 -22.56 -6.38
C LYS A 326 -0.96 -21.62 -6.20
N VAL A 327 -2.18 -22.09 -6.46
CA VAL A 327 -3.40 -21.34 -6.10
C VAL A 327 -3.38 -21.00 -4.61
N GLY A 328 -3.66 -19.75 -4.27
CA GLY A 328 -3.60 -19.23 -2.89
C GLY A 328 -2.20 -18.77 -2.46
N PHE A 329 -1.28 -18.53 -3.39
CA PHE A 329 0.00 -17.88 -3.09
C PHE A 329 -0.19 -16.49 -2.46
N SER A 330 0.78 -16.04 -1.67
CA SER A 330 0.65 -14.87 -0.79
C SER A 330 1.55 -13.69 -1.18
N SER A 331 2.53 -13.90 -2.06
CA SER A 331 3.49 -12.90 -2.53
C SER A 331 4.01 -13.23 -3.92
N VAL A 332 4.43 -12.21 -4.66
CA VAL A 332 5.09 -12.37 -5.98
C VAL A 332 6.33 -13.28 -5.91
N SER A 333 6.98 -13.37 -4.75
CA SER A 333 8.13 -14.23 -4.51
C SER A 333 7.79 -15.70 -4.24
N ASP A 334 6.51 -16.06 -4.13
CA ASP A 334 6.06 -17.42 -3.78
C ASP A 334 5.96 -18.36 -5.00
N TYR A 335 6.63 -18.03 -6.12
CA TYR A 335 6.61 -18.88 -7.30
C TYR A 335 7.26 -20.25 -6.98
N ILE A 336 6.72 -21.29 -7.60
CA ILE A 336 7.28 -22.64 -7.58
C ILE A 336 8.52 -22.69 -8.49
N THR A 337 8.34 -22.21 -9.72
CA THR A 337 9.39 -22.02 -10.73
C THR A 337 9.01 -20.84 -11.64
N TYR A 338 9.93 -20.40 -12.49
CA TYR A 338 9.72 -19.34 -13.47
C TYR A 338 10.51 -19.60 -14.75
N ALA A 339 10.04 -19.01 -15.85
CA ALA A 339 10.76 -18.96 -17.12
C ALA A 339 10.92 -17.50 -17.57
N TRP A 340 12.11 -17.15 -18.07
CA TRP A 340 12.34 -15.86 -18.70
C TRP A 340 11.58 -15.79 -20.01
N VAL A 341 10.87 -14.68 -20.23
CA VAL A 341 10.04 -14.53 -21.44
C VAL A 341 10.93 -14.52 -22.69
N LYS A 342 11.99 -13.71 -22.70
CA LYS A 342 12.84 -13.50 -23.89
C LYS A 342 13.79 -14.64 -24.22
N ASP A 343 14.27 -15.38 -23.22
CA ASP A 343 15.19 -16.50 -23.44
C ASP A 343 14.45 -17.79 -23.86
N GLY A 344 13.13 -17.83 -23.64
CA GLY A 344 12.25 -18.94 -24.02
C GLY A 344 11.45 -18.72 -25.30
N GLU A 345 11.64 -17.60 -26.02
CA GLU A 345 10.81 -17.26 -27.20
C GLU A 345 11.11 -18.18 -28.39
N VAL A 346 10.08 -18.91 -28.82
CA VAL A 346 9.94 -19.30 -30.22
C VAL A 346 8.79 -18.47 -30.78
N ALA A 347 9.08 -17.50 -31.64
CA ALA A 347 8.05 -16.67 -32.27
C ALA A 347 7.10 -17.58 -33.06
N PHE A 348 5.88 -17.78 -32.57
CA PHE A 348 4.87 -18.59 -33.25
C PHE A 348 4.22 -17.77 -34.38
N ASN A 349 3.92 -16.50 -34.11
CA ASN A 349 3.54 -15.46 -35.08
C ASN A 349 3.82 -14.05 -34.47
N GLN A 350 3.46 -12.96 -35.17
CA GLN A 350 3.74 -11.59 -34.70
C GLN A 350 3.01 -11.17 -33.41
N GLU A 351 2.03 -11.97 -32.93
CA GLU A 351 1.12 -11.57 -31.84
C GLU A 351 1.19 -12.49 -30.60
N VAL A 352 1.76 -13.70 -30.73
CA VAL A 352 1.80 -14.70 -29.65
C VAL A 352 3.21 -15.25 -29.46
N THR A 353 3.68 -15.20 -28.21
CA THR A 353 4.96 -15.76 -27.78
C THR A 353 4.72 -17.09 -27.08
N GLN A 354 5.47 -18.12 -27.47
CA GLN A 354 5.56 -19.38 -26.72
C GLN A 354 6.70 -19.30 -25.72
N VAL A 355 6.44 -19.67 -24.47
CA VAL A 355 7.45 -19.78 -23.40
C VAL A 355 7.41 -21.18 -22.83
N PHE A 356 8.58 -21.82 -22.72
CA PHE A 356 8.71 -23.20 -22.25
C PHE A 356 9.19 -23.25 -20.80
N PHE A 357 8.67 -24.22 -20.06
CA PHE A 357 9.11 -24.61 -18.73
C PHE A 357 9.73 -26.00 -18.79
N SER A 358 10.95 -26.14 -18.25
CA SER A 358 11.61 -27.44 -18.15
C SER A 358 10.83 -28.35 -17.20
N LYS A 359 10.62 -29.60 -17.61
CA LYS A 359 9.99 -30.63 -16.76
C LYS A 359 10.69 -30.81 -15.40
N GLU A 360 11.98 -30.53 -15.34
CA GLU A 360 12.83 -30.68 -14.15
C GLU A 360 12.45 -29.68 -13.05
N GLU A 361 11.79 -28.59 -13.41
CA GLU A 361 11.37 -27.52 -12.50
C GLU A 361 9.88 -27.59 -12.12
N ILE A 362 9.12 -28.48 -12.76
CA ILE A 362 7.69 -28.66 -12.53
C ILE A 362 7.49 -29.55 -11.27
N PRO A 363 6.52 -29.22 -10.39
CA PRO A 363 6.31 -29.98 -9.16
C PRO A 363 5.82 -31.41 -9.44
N VAL A 364 6.58 -32.40 -8.98
CA VAL A 364 6.32 -33.84 -9.16
C VAL A 364 4.99 -34.30 -8.55
N ARG A 365 4.57 -33.69 -7.43
CA ARG A 365 3.30 -34.03 -6.73
C ARG A 365 2.05 -33.39 -7.34
N GLY A 366 2.20 -32.60 -8.40
CA GLY A 366 1.11 -31.80 -8.93
C GLY A 366 0.55 -30.77 -7.94
N ALA A 367 -0.28 -29.86 -8.45
CA ALA A 367 -1.00 -28.86 -7.69
C ALA A 367 -2.02 -28.14 -8.58
N GLU A 368 -3.03 -27.52 -7.97
CA GLU A 368 -3.76 -26.45 -8.62
C GLU A 368 -2.87 -25.20 -8.67
N CYS A 369 -2.64 -24.68 -9.87
CA CYS A 369 -1.67 -23.63 -10.16
C CYS A 369 -2.26 -22.49 -10.98
N VAL A 370 -1.56 -21.36 -10.98
CA VAL A 370 -1.78 -20.19 -11.87
C VAL A 370 -0.44 -19.71 -12.42
N LEU A 371 -0.46 -19.14 -13.62
CA LEU A 371 0.70 -18.46 -14.20
C LEU A 371 0.57 -16.96 -13.99
N CYS A 372 1.66 -16.28 -13.64
CA CYS A 372 1.70 -14.83 -13.54
C CYS A 372 2.84 -14.26 -14.40
N TYR A 373 2.54 -13.27 -15.24
CA TYR A 373 3.54 -12.52 -16.01
C TYR A 373 4.03 -11.36 -15.16
N TYR A 374 5.31 -11.35 -14.81
CA TYR A 374 5.96 -10.26 -14.11
C TYR A 374 6.74 -9.36 -15.08
N CYS A 375 6.36 -8.09 -15.14
CA CYS A 375 7.08 -7.09 -15.92
C CYS A 375 8.10 -6.38 -15.04
N HIS A 376 9.38 -6.47 -15.38
CA HIS A 376 10.45 -5.89 -14.59
C HIS A 376 10.40 -4.37 -14.57
N SER A 377 10.16 -3.74 -15.72
CA SER A 377 10.12 -2.28 -15.85
C SER A 377 8.97 -1.65 -15.06
N LEU A 378 7.82 -2.34 -14.97
CA LEU A 378 6.67 -1.88 -14.17
C LEU A 378 6.69 -2.38 -12.72
N ARG A 379 7.59 -3.33 -12.41
CA ARG A 379 7.78 -3.97 -11.10
C ARG A 379 6.48 -4.59 -10.54
N CYS A 380 5.72 -5.25 -11.40
CA CYS A 380 4.43 -5.83 -11.01
C CYS A 380 4.03 -7.00 -11.91
N ILE A 381 3.03 -7.76 -11.46
CA ILE A 381 2.33 -8.75 -12.27
C ILE A 381 1.35 -8.03 -13.19
N ILE A 382 1.39 -8.31 -14.48
CA ILE A 382 0.57 -7.64 -15.51
C ILE A 382 -0.35 -8.59 -16.31
N GLY A 383 -0.31 -9.87 -15.97
CA GLY A 383 -1.16 -10.92 -16.50
C GLY A 383 -1.21 -12.09 -15.52
N VAL A 384 -2.39 -12.69 -15.34
CA VAL A 384 -2.62 -13.89 -14.51
C VAL A 384 -3.49 -14.83 -15.35
N SER A 385 -3.14 -16.11 -15.43
CA SER A 385 -3.95 -17.12 -16.12
C SER A 385 -5.17 -17.52 -15.29
N GLU A 386 -6.14 -18.18 -15.93
CA GLU A 386 -7.09 -19.00 -15.17
C GLU A 386 -6.35 -20.11 -14.40
N PRO A 387 -6.89 -20.59 -13.26
CA PRO A 387 -6.37 -21.75 -12.57
C PRO A 387 -6.37 -22.99 -13.47
N PHE A 388 -5.32 -23.80 -13.37
CA PHE A 388 -5.20 -25.07 -14.07
C PHE A 388 -4.45 -26.09 -13.21
N LYS A 389 -4.63 -27.37 -13.54
CA LYS A 389 -4.04 -28.46 -12.80
C LYS A 389 -2.68 -28.84 -13.39
N VAL A 390 -1.65 -28.83 -12.54
CA VAL A 390 -0.42 -29.58 -12.79
C VAL A 390 -0.61 -30.98 -12.21
N HIS A 391 -0.44 -32.00 -13.04
CA HIS A 391 -0.64 -33.39 -12.68
C HIS A 391 0.59 -33.97 -11.96
N GLU A 392 0.34 -34.98 -11.14
CA GLU A 392 1.40 -35.82 -10.59
C GLU A 392 2.20 -36.48 -11.72
N SER A 393 3.51 -36.58 -11.54
CA SER A 393 4.41 -37.27 -12.47
C SER A 393 4.11 -38.77 -12.45
N LYS A 394 3.76 -39.33 -13.60
CA LYS A 394 3.56 -40.77 -13.77
C LYS A 394 4.87 -41.52 -13.63
N VAL A 395 5.97 -40.95 -14.15
CA VAL A 395 7.30 -41.55 -14.04
C VAL A 395 7.72 -41.65 -12.56
N ALA A 396 7.54 -40.58 -11.78
CA ALA A 396 7.88 -40.60 -10.36
C ALA A 396 6.96 -41.51 -9.52
N LEU A 397 5.70 -41.68 -9.92
CA LEU A 397 4.80 -42.67 -9.32
C LEU A 397 5.30 -44.10 -9.60
N GLU A 398 5.64 -44.41 -10.85
CA GLU A 398 6.16 -45.72 -11.26
C GLU A 398 7.50 -46.06 -10.59
N GLU A 399 8.37 -45.06 -10.40
CA GLU A 399 9.65 -45.20 -9.72
C GLU A 399 9.53 -45.18 -8.18
N GLY A 400 8.32 -45.03 -7.63
CA GLY A 400 8.07 -45.04 -6.18
C GLY A 400 8.60 -43.79 -5.43
N LEU A 401 8.97 -42.73 -6.13
CA LEU A 401 9.60 -41.52 -5.58
C LEU A 401 8.62 -40.61 -4.82
N LEU A 402 7.31 -40.85 -4.96
CA LEU A 402 6.25 -40.06 -4.32
C LEU A 402 5.74 -40.63 -2.99
N LEU A 403 6.21 -41.82 -2.59
CA LEU A 403 5.87 -42.44 -1.30
C LEU A 403 6.68 -41.81 -0.16
N GLY A 404 6.21 -40.66 0.35
CA GLY A 404 6.77 -40.01 1.53
C GLY A 404 5.87 -38.94 2.16
N ARG A 405 5.50 -39.13 3.44
CA ARG A 405 4.62 -38.33 4.31
C ARG A 405 3.11 -38.41 4.01
N MET A 406 2.52 -39.54 4.42
CA MET A 406 1.36 -39.45 5.31
C MET A 406 1.92 -39.11 6.70
N ASP A 407 1.58 -37.91 7.19
CA ASP A 407 1.38 -37.54 8.60
C ASP A 407 1.31 -36.00 8.70
#